data_AF-A0A6J4NS26-F1
#
_entry.id   AF-A0A6J4NS26-F1
#
_cell.length_a   1.000
_cell.length_b   1.000
_cell.length_c   1.000
_cell.angle_alpha   90.00
_cell.angle_beta   90.00
_cell.angle_gamma   90.00
#
_symmetry.space_group_name_H-M   'P 1'
#
loop_
_entity.id
_entity.type
_entity.pdbx_description
1 polymer ?
#
loop_
_entity_poly.entity_id
_entity_poly.type
_entity_poly.pdbx_seq_one_letter_code
_entity_poly.pdbx_strand_id
1 'polypeptide(L)'
;MHVERVPNRNSPPAVLLRQSYREDGKVRKRTLANLSQLPDDAIEGLRVLLKGGTAISSLESAFDIQRSLSHGHVVAVSGTLKNIGLQSLMCDRDCRQ
;
A
#
# COMPACT_ATOMS: atom_id res chain seq x y z
N MET A 1 -15.01 -8.68 13.64
CA MET A 1 -14.44 -7.65 14.55
C MET A 1 -13.98 -6.47 13.70
N HIS A 2 -13.93 -5.25 14.24
CA HIS A 2 -13.50 -4.07 13.48
C HIS A 2 -12.77 -3.08 14.39
N VAL A 3 -11.90 -2.26 13.80
CA VAL A 3 -11.26 -1.12 14.48
C VAL A 3 -12.13 0.12 14.29
N GLU A 4 -12.41 0.85 15.36
CA GLU A 4 -13.19 2.09 15.37
C GLU A 4 -12.37 3.22 16.02
N ARG A 5 -12.26 4.38 15.34
CA ARG A 5 -11.67 5.60 15.91
C ARG A 5 -12.78 6.46 16.50
N VAL A 6 -12.78 6.61 17.82
CA VAL A 6 -13.76 7.40 18.55
C VAL A 6 -13.16 8.78 18.85
N PRO A 7 -13.75 9.88 18.35
CA PRO A 7 -13.23 11.21 18.61
C PRO A 7 -13.28 11.52 20.11
N ASN A 8 -12.20 12.10 20.63
CA ASN A 8 -12.14 12.63 21.98
C ASN A 8 -11.98 14.15 21.90
N ARG A 9 -12.61 14.88 22.82
CA ARG A 9 -12.81 16.32 22.68
C ARG A 9 -11.49 17.09 22.63
N ASN A 10 -10.69 16.97 23.70
CA ASN A 10 -9.44 17.72 23.87
C ASN A 10 -8.20 16.80 23.78
N SER A 11 -8.37 15.57 23.31
CA SER A 11 -7.30 14.56 23.30
C SER A 11 -7.34 13.76 22.00
N PRO A 12 -6.26 13.05 21.66
CA PRO A 12 -6.24 12.19 20.48
C PRO A 12 -7.42 11.19 20.49
N PRO A 13 -7.95 10.84 19.31
CA PRO A 13 -9.07 9.91 19.20
C PRO A 13 -8.67 8.53 19.75
N ALA A 14 -9.59 7.90 20.48
CA ALA A 14 -9.37 6.56 20.98
C ALA A 14 -9.55 5.55 19.84
N VAL A 15 -8.58 4.65 19.68
CA VAL A 15 -8.64 3.57 18.69
C VAL A 15 -9.05 2.29 19.41
N LEU A 16 -10.20 1.70 19.06
CA LEU A 16 -10.77 0.55 19.77
C LEU A 16 -11.01 -0.64 18.84
N LEU A 17 -10.67 -1.85 19.31
CA LEU A 17 -11.09 -3.10 18.69
C LEU A 17 -12.46 -3.49 19.22
N ARG A 18 -13.43 -3.68 18.33
CA ARG A 18 -14.83 -3.95 18.69
C ARG A 18 -15.40 -5.15 17.95
N GLN A 19 -16.36 -5.81 18.59
CA GLN A 19 -17.16 -6.87 18.00
C GLN A 19 -18.63 -6.47 18.00
N SER A 20 -19.26 -6.55 16.83
CA SER A 20 -20.71 -6.41 16.71
C SER A 20 -21.36 -7.77 16.96
N TYR A 21 -22.43 -7.79 17.74
CA TYR A 21 -23.22 -8.99 18.03
C TYR A 21 -24.71 -8.63 18.05
N ARG A 22 -25.59 -9.64 18.02
CA ARG A 22 -27.03 -9.45 18.15
C ARG A 22 -27.51 -9.98 19.48
N GLU A 23 -28.35 -9.21 20.14
CA GLU A 23 -28.99 -9.54 21.41
C GLU A 23 -30.39 -8.93 21.36
N ASP A 24 -31.41 -9.75 21.58
CA ASP A 24 -32.84 -9.36 21.53
C ASP A 24 -33.23 -8.62 20.23
N GLY A 25 -32.77 -9.12 19.09
CA GLY A 25 -33.03 -8.52 17.78
C GLY A 25 -32.30 -7.19 17.52
N LYS A 26 -31.52 -6.67 18.48
CA LYS A 26 -30.75 -5.43 18.35
C LYS A 26 -29.27 -5.71 18.10
N VAL A 27 -28.65 -4.92 17.23
CA VAL A 27 -27.20 -4.97 17.02
C VAL A 27 -26.52 -4.16 18.12
N ARG A 28 -25.64 -4.81 18.89
CA ARG A 28 -24.83 -4.19 19.93
C ARG A 28 -23.35 -4.29 19.58
N LYS A 29 -22.53 -3.40 20.16
CA LYS A 29 -21.07 -3.39 19.97
C LYS A 29 -20.38 -3.59 21.32
N ARG A 30 -19.57 -4.64 21.46
CA ARG A 30 -18.69 -4.86 22.62
C ARG A 30 -17.27 -4.38 22.30
N THR A 31 -16.64 -3.67 23.23
CA THR A 31 -15.21 -3.33 23.15
C THR A 31 -14.38 -4.53 23.62
N LEU A 32 -13.40 -4.95 22.81
CA LEU A 32 -12.50 -6.05 23.11
C LEU A 32 -11.15 -5.54 23.62
N ALA A 33 -10.60 -4.49 23.00
CA ALA A 33 -9.31 -3.92 23.38
C ALA A 33 -9.22 -2.43 23.02
N ASN A 34 -8.34 -1.71 23.73
CA ASN A 34 -7.92 -0.35 23.38
C ASN A 34 -6.57 -0.43 22.66
N LEU A 35 -6.53 0.09 21.43
CA LEU A 35 -5.38 0.07 20.53
C LEU A 35 -4.69 1.44 20.42
N SER A 36 -5.09 2.43 21.23
CA SER A 36 -4.64 3.83 21.09
C SER A 36 -3.14 4.04 21.35
N GLN A 37 -2.46 3.05 21.94
CA GLN A 37 -1.02 3.07 22.20
C GLN A 37 -0.21 2.44 21.06
N LEU A 38 -0.86 1.80 20.10
CA LEU A 38 -0.18 1.21 18.96
C LEU A 38 0.15 2.27 17.90
N PRO A 39 1.26 2.13 17.17
CA PRO A 39 1.55 2.98 16.03
C PRO A 39 0.51 2.79 14.93
N ASP A 40 0.27 3.86 14.16
CA ASP A 40 -0.76 3.88 13.11
C ASP A 40 -0.55 2.78 12.05
N ASP A 41 0.69 2.47 11.69
CA ASP A 41 1.01 1.39 10.74
C ASP A 41 0.54 0.02 11.22
N ALA A 42 0.68 -0.26 12.53
CA ALA A 42 0.22 -1.51 13.12
C ALA A 42 -1.32 -1.57 13.15
N ILE A 43 -1.98 -0.44 13.40
CA ILE A 43 -3.44 -0.32 13.36
C ILE A 43 -3.95 -0.58 11.94
N GLU A 44 -3.26 -0.06 10.93
CA GLU A 44 -3.58 -0.27 9.53
C GLU A 44 -3.38 -1.72 9.08
N GLY A 45 -2.27 -2.35 9.48
CA GLY A 45 -2.05 -3.78 9.26
C GLY A 45 -3.15 -4.63 9.90
N LEU A 46 -3.53 -4.33 11.14
CA LEU A 46 -4.63 -5.03 11.82
C LEU A 46 -5.96 -4.84 11.10
N ARG A 47 -6.22 -3.65 10.55
CA ARG A 47 -7.43 -3.35 9.77
C ARG A 47 -7.51 -4.20 8.50
N VAL A 48 -6.38 -4.45 7.83
CA VAL A 48 -6.28 -5.35 6.68
C VAL A 48 -6.55 -6.79 7.09
N LEU A 49 -5.91 -7.27 8.15
CA LEU A 49 -6.08 -8.64 8.67
C LEU A 49 -7.54 -8.92 9.07
N LEU A 50 -8.19 -7.97 9.75
CA LEU A 50 -9.59 -8.12 10.18
C LEU A 50 -10.60 -8.12 9.02
N LYS A 51 -10.22 -7.57 7.86
CA LYS A 51 -11.01 -7.64 6.62
C LYS A 51 -10.79 -8.94 5.84
N GLY A 52 -9.89 -9.83 6.31
CA GLY A 52 -9.51 -11.05 5.62
C GLY A 52 -8.37 -10.86 4.61
N GLY A 53 -7.71 -9.70 4.59
CA GLY A 53 -6.49 -9.49 3.82
C GLY A 53 -5.26 -10.07 4.51
N THR A 54 -4.16 -10.18 3.78
CA THR A 54 -2.84 -10.54 4.34
C THR A 54 -2.05 -9.27 4.59
N ALA A 55 -1.55 -9.06 5.81
CA ALA A 55 -0.62 -7.97 6.09
C ALA A 55 0.76 -8.37 5.57
N ILE A 56 1.27 -7.62 4.60
CA ILE A 56 2.58 -7.85 4.00
C ILE A 56 3.53 -6.79 4.54
N SER A 57 4.66 -7.22 5.11
CA SER A 57 5.64 -6.36 5.79
C SER A 57 6.44 -5.48 4.81
N SER A 58 6.60 -5.91 3.56
CA SER A 58 7.22 -5.11 2.49
C SER A 58 6.54 -5.37 1.15
N LEU A 59 6.29 -4.32 0.37
CA LEU A 59 5.78 -4.43 -1.01
C LEU A 59 6.70 -5.31 -1.88
N GLU A 60 8.00 -5.30 -1.61
CA GLU A 60 8.99 -6.13 -2.29
C GLU A 60 8.72 -7.64 -2.12
N SER A 61 8.18 -8.05 -0.97
CA SER A 61 7.76 -9.45 -0.74
C SER A 61 6.37 -9.77 -1.30
N ALA A 62 5.60 -8.75 -1.68
CA ALA A 62 4.27 -8.92 -2.28
C ALA A 62 4.34 -9.30 -3.77
N PHE A 63 5.44 -8.99 -4.43
CA PHE A 63 5.62 -9.22 -5.86
C PHE A 63 6.73 -10.22 -6.12
N ASP A 64 6.39 -11.28 -6.84
CA ASP A 64 7.37 -12.21 -7.39
C ASP A 64 7.81 -11.71 -8.77
N ILE A 65 9.13 -11.56 -8.96
CA ILE A 65 9.69 -11.10 -10.24
C ILE A 65 9.63 -12.27 -11.22
N GLN A 66 8.53 -12.37 -11.95
CA GLN A 66 8.27 -13.46 -12.91
C GLN A 66 9.27 -13.46 -14.07
N ARG A 67 9.66 -12.29 -14.58
CA ARG A 67 10.66 -12.12 -15.65
C ARG A 67 11.35 -10.77 -15.52
N SER A 68 12.68 -10.76 -15.62
CA SER A 68 13.45 -9.55 -15.87
C SER A 68 13.53 -9.31 -17.38
N LEU A 69 13.28 -8.08 -17.83
CA LEU A 69 13.57 -7.71 -19.22
C LEU A 69 15.09 -7.73 -19.41
N SER A 70 15.57 -8.21 -20.56
CA SER A 70 16.99 -8.16 -20.92
C SER A 70 17.42 -6.69 -21.10
N HIS A 71 17.86 -6.04 -20.03
CA HIS A 71 18.28 -4.63 -20.08
C HIS A 71 19.57 -4.45 -20.88
N GLY A 72 20.40 -5.49 -20.99
CA GLY A 72 21.66 -5.46 -21.74
C GLY A 72 21.50 -5.13 -23.22
N HIS A 73 20.49 -5.69 -23.90
CA HIS A 73 20.22 -5.38 -25.31
C HIS A 73 19.78 -3.93 -25.50
N VAL A 74 18.94 -3.41 -24.59
CA VAL A 74 18.48 -2.02 -24.62
C VAL A 74 19.63 -1.05 -24.37
N VAL A 75 20.51 -1.37 -23.41
CA VAL A 75 21.72 -0.59 -23.12
C VAL A 75 22.69 -0.61 -24.30
N ALA A 76 22.90 -1.77 -24.93
CA ALA A 76 23.77 -1.89 -26.10
C ALA A 76 23.26 -1.03 -27.27
N VAL A 77 21.97 -1.15 -27.61
CA VAL A 77 21.36 -0.35 -28.69
C VAL A 77 21.40 1.13 -28.35
N SER A 78 21.01 1.54 -27.15
CA SER A 78 21.05 2.95 -26.71
C SER A 78 22.48 3.53 -26.73
N GLY A 79 23.47 2.75 -26.31
CA GLY A 79 24.88 3.13 -26.37
C GLY A 79 25.38 3.30 -27.81
N THR A 80 25.01 2.38 -28.71
CA THR A 80 25.36 2.51 -30.13
C THR A 80 24.72 3.74 -30.78
N LEU A 81 23.44 4.01 -30.50
CA LEU A 81 22.71 5.19 -30.99
C LEU A 81 23.35 6.51 -30.54
N LYS A 82 23.87 6.56 -29.31
CA LYS A 82 24.64 7.70 -28.79
C LYS A 82 25.99 7.84 -29.49
N ASN A 83 26.75 6.76 -29.61
CA ASN A 83 28.09 6.78 -30.22
C ASN A 83 28.08 7.23 -31.68
N ILE A 84 27.07 6.81 -32.45
CA ILE A 84 26.95 7.18 -33.87
C ILE A 84 26.24 8.53 -34.09
N GLY A 85 25.83 9.22 -33.01
CA GLY A 85 25.12 10.50 -33.10
C GLY A 85 23.70 10.41 -33.70
N LEU A 86 23.12 9.21 -33.82
CA LEU A 86 21.77 9.05 -34.37
C LEU A 86 20.71 9.64 -33.43
N GLN A 87 20.97 9.63 -32.12
CA GLN A 87 20.05 10.22 -31.14
C GLN A 87 19.76 11.71 -31.42
N SER A 88 20.77 12.49 -31.81
CA SER A 88 20.59 13.91 -32.13
C SER A 88 19.91 14.16 -33.47
N LEU A 89 19.96 13.20 -34.40
CA LEU A 89 19.28 13.29 -35.70
C LEU A 89 17.79 12.93 -35.62
N MET A 90 17.42 12.08 -34.66
CA MET A 90 16.03 11.64 -34.44
C MET A 90 15.16 12.73 -33.79
N CYS A 91 15.77 13.71 -33.13
CA CYS A 91 15.08 14.77 -32.39
C CYS A 91 14.94 16.11 -33.15
N ASP A 92 15.17 16.13 -34.47
CA ASP A 92 15.07 17.35 -35.30
C ASP A 92 13.63 17.86 -35.48
N ARG A 93 12.62 17.10 -35.03
CA ARG A 93 11.23 17.57 -34.93
C ARG A 93 10.65 17.20 -33.57
N ASP A 94 10.02 18.19 -32.94
CA ASP A 94 9.10 17.99 -31.82
C ASP A 94 7.94 17.10 -32.28
N CYS A 95 8.09 15.78 -32.12
CA CYS A 95 6.99 14.85 -32.21
C CYS A 95 6.33 14.84 -30.83
N ARG A 96 5.13 15.42 -30.71
CA ARG A 96 4.31 15.30 -29.50
C ARG A 96 4.05 13.82 -29.22
N GLN A 97 4.76 13.26 -28.25
CA GLN A 97 4.32 12.09 -27.50
C GLN A 97 3.53 12.55 -26.28
#